data_AF-A0A931RQZ1-F1
#
_entry.id   AF-A0A931RQZ1-F1
#
_cell.length_a   1.000
_cell.length_b   1.000
_cell.length_c   1.000
_cell.angle_alpha   90.00
_cell.angle_beta   90.00
_cell.angle_gamma   90.00
#
_symmetry.space_group_name_H-M   'P 1'
#
loop_
_entity.id
_entity.type
_entity.pdbx_description
1 polymer ?
#
loop_
_entity_poly.entity_id
_entity_poly.type
_entity_poly.pdbx_seq_one_letter_code
_entity_poly.pdbx_strand_id
1 'polypeptide(L)'
;MPQLSFEKFKNFLLNRTFNPKSVGSSIITGLVAAGIFSFVLYTFATPPSSPYSLGETLNPTCAPGDTNCTVITPAYFAFGSNNFSGTGSFTTTASISGGAITGTSFIIGANTLTTAEWAYLDGQDQAIKITSSPTFAGLTIDTNTLYIDSTNNFVGIGTTSPSYLLSVGSSSQFGVDSSGFALLPQGLAGTPSLTFASDTNTGLWSSGADILNLSTGGSERVRINSNGSVGSGTTEPGAKLDVDGTTGNGILIDMNSDNNHLVF
;
A
#
# COMPACT_ATOMS: atom_id res chain seq x y z
N MET A 1 35.69 -121.78 19.64
CA MET A 1 35.05 -122.12 18.35
C MET A 1 33.54 -121.89 18.50
N PRO A 2 32.82 -121.25 17.56
CA PRO A 2 33.14 -120.22 16.54
C PRO A 2 32.52 -118.84 16.94
N GLN A 3 33.05 -117.65 16.61
CA GLN A 3 33.17 -116.96 15.31
C GLN A 3 31.86 -116.92 14.48
N LEU A 4 30.94 -116.04 14.89
CA LEU A 4 29.83 -115.54 14.07
C LEU A 4 29.66 -114.05 14.39
N SER A 5 29.73 -113.07 13.51
CA SER A 5 30.29 -112.92 12.17
C SER A 5 30.29 -111.41 11.90
N PHE A 6 31.48 -110.82 11.82
CA PHE A 6 31.74 -109.41 11.49
C PHE A 6 31.26 -109.04 10.06
N GLU A 7 30.85 -110.03 9.25
CA GLU A 7 30.31 -109.87 7.90
C GLU A 7 28.90 -109.27 7.85
N LYS A 8 28.09 -109.35 8.92
CA LYS A 8 26.78 -108.67 8.93
C LYS A 8 26.89 -107.15 9.08
N PHE A 9 27.96 -106.64 9.68
CA PHE A 9 28.17 -105.20 9.85
C PHE A 9 28.80 -104.54 8.62
N LYS A 10 29.68 -105.27 7.89
CA LYS A 10 30.23 -104.79 6.61
C LYS A 10 29.16 -104.62 5.52
N ASN A 11 28.17 -105.50 5.45
CA ASN A 11 27.08 -105.40 4.48
C ASN A 11 26.08 -104.26 4.77
N PHE A 12 26.10 -103.67 5.98
CA PHE A 12 25.27 -102.50 6.28
C PHE A 12 25.88 -101.18 5.78
N LEU A 13 27.22 -101.11 5.67
CA LEU A 13 27.93 -99.87 5.34
C LEU A 13 28.35 -99.74 3.86
N LEU A 14 28.18 -100.78 3.03
CA LEU A 14 28.66 -100.80 1.64
C LEU A 14 27.57 -100.60 0.56
N ASN A 15 26.30 -100.37 0.91
CA ASN A 15 25.20 -100.33 -0.07
C ASN A 15 24.42 -99.01 -0.20
N ARG A 16 25.05 -97.87 0.08
CA ARG A 16 24.52 -96.57 -0.38
C ARG A 16 25.31 -96.09 -1.59
N THR A 17 24.86 -96.52 -2.77
CA THR A 17 25.21 -95.85 -4.02
C THR A 17 24.74 -94.39 -3.94
N PHE A 18 25.68 -93.46 -3.83
CA PHE A 18 25.42 -92.03 -3.93
C PHE A 18 24.95 -91.74 -5.36
N ASN A 19 23.66 -91.47 -5.55
CA ASN A 19 23.10 -91.13 -6.86
C ASN A 19 23.18 -89.61 -7.07
N PRO A 20 24.07 -89.08 -7.92
CA PRO A 20 24.27 -87.64 -8.09
C PRO A 20 23.02 -86.92 -8.64
N LYS A 21 22.06 -87.66 -9.22
CA LYS A 21 20.79 -87.10 -9.70
C LYS A 21 19.85 -86.66 -8.57
N SER A 22 19.94 -87.23 -7.37
CA SER A 22 19.05 -86.87 -6.25
C SER A 22 19.54 -85.66 -5.44
N VAL A 23 20.84 -85.37 -5.46
CA VAL A 23 21.42 -84.23 -4.72
C VAL A 23 21.12 -82.90 -5.44
N GLY A 24 21.22 -82.88 -6.78
CA GLY A 24 20.88 -81.70 -7.57
C GLY A 24 19.41 -81.29 -7.44
N SER A 25 18.50 -82.27 -7.37
CA SER A 25 17.07 -82.01 -7.14
C SER A 25 16.83 -81.34 -5.79
N SER A 26 17.44 -81.83 -4.71
CA SER A 26 17.25 -81.26 -3.37
C SER A 26 17.79 -79.84 -3.23
N ILE A 27 18.90 -79.50 -3.91
CA ILE A 27 19.45 -78.14 -3.89
C ILE A 27 18.52 -77.17 -4.62
N ILE A 28 17.96 -77.56 -5.77
CA ILE A 28 17.01 -76.72 -6.52
C ILE A 28 15.71 -76.55 -5.71
N THR A 29 15.20 -77.61 -5.08
CA THR A 29 14.00 -77.50 -4.22
C THR A 29 14.27 -76.59 -3.02
N GLY A 30 15.48 -76.64 -2.43
CA GLY A 30 15.88 -75.74 -1.34
C GLY A 30 15.96 -74.27 -1.76
N LEU A 31 16.51 -73.97 -2.95
CA LEU A 31 16.59 -72.62 -3.50
C LEU A 31 15.20 -72.05 -3.85
N VAL A 32 14.32 -72.88 -4.41
CA VAL A 32 12.93 -72.48 -4.70
C VAL A 32 12.17 -72.22 -3.38
N ALA A 33 12.35 -73.07 -2.36
CA ALA A 33 11.72 -72.86 -1.05
C ALA A 33 12.25 -71.58 -0.35
N ALA A 34 13.56 -71.31 -0.44
CA ALA A 34 14.15 -70.08 0.12
C ALA A 34 13.68 -68.82 -0.63
N GLY A 35 13.56 -68.88 -1.96
CA GLY A 35 13.04 -67.78 -2.77
C GLY A 35 11.58 -67.44 -2.46
N ILE A 36 10.73 -68.47 -2.28
CA ILE A 36 9.32 -68.29 -1.90
C ILE A 36 9.23 -67.72 -0.48
N PHE A 37 10.06 -68.20 0.46
CA PHE A 37 10.08 -67.68 1.83
C PHE A 37 10.53 -66.21 1.90
N SER A 38 11.51 -65.80 1.10
CA SER A 38 11.93 -64.39 0.99
C SER A 38 10.89 -63.48 0.32
N PHE A 39 10.16 -63.98 -0.69
CA PHE A 39 9.11 -63.18 -1.34
C PHE A 39 7.91 -62.95 -0.40
N VAL A 40 7.53 -63.96 0.38
CA VAL A 40 6.46 -63.85 1.38
C VAL A 40 6.85 -62.89 2.52
N LEU A 41 8.11 -62.90 2.97
CA LEU A 41 8.57 -61.94 3.99
C LEU A 41 8.61 -60.49 3.48
N TYR A 42 8.93 -60.25 2.21
CA TYR A 42 8.93 -58.90 1.64
C TYR A 42 7.52 -58.29 1.59
N THR A 43 6.48 -59.11 1.41
CA THR A 43 5.08 -58.65 1.45
C THR A 43 4.55 -58.30 2.85
N PHE A 44 5.24 -58.71 3.92
CA PHE A 44 4.83 -58.42 5.30
C PHE A 44 5.71 -57.39 6.04
N ALA A 45 6.72 -56.83 5.37
CA ALA A 45 7.69 -55.91 5.99
C ALA A 45 7.72 -54.51 5.35
N THR A 46 6.66 -54.10 4.63
CA THR A 46 6.42 -52.66 4.45
C THR A 46 5.82 -52.12 5.75
N PRO A 47 6.41 -51.11 6.39
CA PRO A 47 5.76 -50.46 7.53
C PRO A 47 4.39 -49.95 7.07
N PRO A 48 3.29 -50.18 7.80
CA PRO A 48 2.01 -49.64 7.40
C PRO A 48 2.13 -48.11 7.38
N SER A 49 1.88 -47.50 6.22
CA SER A 49 1.31 -46.16 6.19
C SER A 49 0.07 -46.20 7.08
N SER A 50 0.00 -45.32 8.09
CA SER A 50 -1.12 -45.24 9.04
C SER A 50 -2.46 -45.63 8.37
N PRO A 51 -3.15 -46.68 8.83
CA PRO A 51 -4.32 -47.22 8.14
C PRO A 51 -5.54 -46.30 8.22
N TYR A 52 -5.45 -45.20 8.97
CA TYR A 52 -6.56 -44.31 9.24
C TYR A 52 -6.51 -43.09 8.32
N SER A 53 -7.61 -42.87 7.61
CA SER A 53 -7.88 -41.59 6.93
C SER A 53 -8.22 -40.52 7.96
N LEU A 54 -7.96 -39.25 7.64
CA LEU A 54 -8.33 -38.12 8.50
C LEU A 54 -9.84 -38.17 8.83
N GLY A 55 -10.18 -38.37 10.11
CA GLY A 55 -11.56 -38.35 10.62
C GLY A 55 -12.13 -39.69 11.11
N GLU A 56 -11.41 -40.80 11.02
CA GLU A 56 -11.89 -42.08 11.60
C GLU A 56 -11.72 -42.14 13.12
N THR A 57 -12.73 -42.69 13.80
CA THR A 57 -12.85 -42.73 15.27
C THR A 57 -12.02 -43.89 15.84
N LEU A 58 -11.40 -43.69 17.02
CA LEU A 58 -10.61 -44.70 17.73
C LEU A 58 -11.45 -45.83 18.36
N ASN A 59 -12.75 -45.92 18.09
CA ASN A 59 -13.62 -46.98 18.60
C ASN A 59 -14.10 -47.91 17.46
N PRO A 60 -13.67 -49.19 17.41
CA PRO A 60 -13.86 -50.10 16.28
C PRO A 60 -15.30 -50.61 16.08
N THR A 61 -16.30 -50.14 16.84
CA THR A 61 -17.70 -50.61 16.74
C THR A 61 -18.69 -49.58 16.19
N CYS A 62 -18.27 -48.40 15.74
CA CYS A 62 -19.19 -47.41 15.17
C CYS A 62 -19.03 -47.26 13.66
N ALA A 63 -20.16 -47.31 12.94
CA ALA A 63 -20.24 -46.94 11.52
C ALA A 63 -20.82 -45.51 11.37
N PRO A 64 -20.55 -44.79 10.28
CA PRO A 64 -21.14 -43.48 10.04
C PRO A 64 -22.68 -43.55 10.00
N GLY A 65 -23.36 -42.93 10.98
CA GLY A 65 -24.83 -42.88 11.08
C GLY A 65 -25.43 -43.45 12.38
N ASP A 66 -24.63 -44.02 13.29
CA ASP A 66 -25.14 -44.58 14.54
C ASP A 66 -25.57 -43.50 15.56
N THR A 67 -26.74 -43.71 16.20
CA THR A 67 -27.45 -42.75 17.05
C THR A 67 -26.70 -42.22 18.29
N ASN A 68 -25.53 -42.79 18.64
CA ASN A 68 -24.70 -42.36 19.76
C ASN A 68 -23.23 -42.08 19.37
N CYS A 69 -22.93 -42.00 18.07
CA CYS A 69 -21.59 -41.71 17.57
C CYS A 69 -21.59 -40.36 16.84
N THR A 70 -21.41 -39.28 17.60
CA THR A 70 -21.24 -37.93 17.05
C THR A 70 -19.84 -37.80 16.45
N VAL A 71 -19.69 -38.15 15.18
CA VAL A 71 -18.48 -37.81 14.42
C VAL A 71 -18.54 -36.32 14.14
N ILE A 72 -17.81 -35.53 14.92
CA ILE A 72 -17.57 -34.12 14.58
C ILE A 72 -16.54 -34.16 13.45
N THR A 73 -16.96 -33.87 12.22
CA THR A 73 -16.04 -33.72 11.08
C THR A 73 -14.99 -32.68 11.44
N PRO A 74 -13.68 -32.98 11.33
CA PRO A 74 -12.66 -31.95 11.46
C PRO A 74 -12.90 -30.87 10.40
N ALA A 75 -12.84 -29.59 10.79
CA ALA A 75 -12.88 -28.49 9.83
C ALA A 75 -11.72 -28.68 8.82
N TYR A 76 -12.04 -28.94 7.56
CA TYR A 76 -11.05 -29.12 6.49
C TYR A 76 -10.39 -27.77 6.20
N PHE A 77 -9.08 -27.66 6.44
CA PHE A 77 -8.25 -26.73 5.67
C PHE A 77 -7.81 -27.48 4.42
N ALA A 78 -8.42 -27.16 3.27
CA ALA A 78 -8.00 -27.72 1.99
C ALA A 78 -6.83 -26.89 1.43
N PHE A 79 -5.66 -27.51 1.26
CA PHE A 79 -4.55 -26.91 0.53
C PHE A 79 -4.74 -27.20 -0.96
N GLY A 80 -5.53 -26.38 -1.65
CA GLY A 80 -5.56 -26.35 -3.12
C GLY A 80 -4.47 -25.43 -3.68
N SER A 81 -4.18 -25.51 -4.98
CA SER A 81 -3.35 -24.53 -5.69
C SER A 81 -3.92 -23.12 -5.51
N ASN A 82 -3.42 -22.40 -4.50
CA ASN A 82 -3.68 -20.99 -4.18
C ASN A 82 -5.07 -20.64 -3.63
N ASN A 83 -5.79 -21.55 -2.96
CA ASN A 83 -7.05 -21.16 -2.30
C ASN A 83 -7.22 -21.84 -0.95
N PHE A 84 -7.34 -21.03 0.12
CA PHE A 84 -7.70 -21.49 1.46
C PHE A 84 -9.17 -21.17 1.71
N SER A 85 -10.01 -22.21 1.81
CA SER A 85 -11.40 -22.07 2.26
C SER A 85 -11.57 -22.80 3.60
N GLY A 86 -12.00 -22.05 4.63
CA GLY A 86 -12.21 -22.57 5.98
C GLY A 86 -12.54 -21.45 6.97
N THR A 87 -13.12 -21.79 8.12
CA THR A 87 -13.32 -20.87 9.25
C THR A 87 -12.26 -21.18 10.31
N GLY A 88 -11.38 -20.22 10.64
CA GLY A 88 -10.31 -20.42 11.62
C GLY A 88 -9.24 -19.33 11.61
N SER A 89 -8.47 -19.23 12.70
CA SER A 89 -7.33 -18.32 12.81
C SER A 89 -6.08 -18.97 12.21
N PHE A 90 -5.41 -18.28 11.28
CA PHE A 90 -4.19 -18.75 10.62
C PHE A 90 -2.97 -18.06 11.22
N THR A 91 -2.04 -18.83 11.79
CA THR A 91 -0.78 -18.33 12.37
C THR A 91 0.38 -18.95 11.59
N THR A 92 1.17 -18.13 10.88
CA THR A 92 2.41 -18.58 10.23
C THR A 92 3.63 -17.89 10.81
N THR A 93 4.74 -18.60 10.84
CA THR A 93 6.07 -18.06 11.14
C THR A 93 6.84 -17.65 9.88
N ALA A 94 6.26 -17.84 8.69
CA ALA A 94 6.84 -17.53 7.38
C ALA A 94 6.03 -16.46 6.63
N SER A 95 6.67 -15.77 5.68
CA SER A 95 6.06 -14.76 4.81
C SER A 95 5.03 -15.37 3.85
N ILE A 96 3.87 -14.73 3.72
CA ILE A 96 2.87 -15.09 2.70
C ILE A 96 3.28 -14.38 1.41
N SER A 97 3.80 -15.16 0.45
CA SER A 97 4.22 -14.67 -0.86
C SER A 97 3.46 -15.45 -1.94
N GLY A 98 2.56 -14.76 -2.64
CA GLY A 98 1.83 -15.29 -3.80
C GLY A 98 0.31 -15.09 -3.70
N GLY A 99 -0.25 -14.35 -4.67
CA GLY A 99 -1.70 -14.24 -4.90
C GLY A 99 -2.43 -13.25 -3.99
N ALA A 100 -3.42 -12.54 -4.55
CA ALA A 100 -4.25 -11.60 -3.82
C ALA A 100 -4.95 -12.28 -2.63
N ILE A 101 -4.85 -11.70 -1.43
CA ILE A 101 -5.62 -12.12 -0.26
C ILE A 101 -7.05 -11.59 -0.44
N THR A 102 -7.97 -12.44 -0.89
CA THR A 102 -9.39 -12.10 -1.04
C THR A 102 -10.15 -12.49 0.22
N GLY A 103 -9.97 -11.71 1.29
CA GLY A 103 -10.73 -11.83 2.54
C GLY A 103 -11.65 -10.62 2.73
N THR A 104 -12.75 -10.78 3.48
CA THR A 104 -13.61 -9.66 3.88
C THR A 104 -12.93 -8.70 4.87
N SER A 105 -11.80 -9.10 5.47
CA SER A 105 -10.96 -8.28 6.35
C SER A 105 -9.53 -8.82 6.41
N PHE A 106 -8.52 -7.93 6.39
CA PHE A 106 -7.11 -8.26 6.64
C PHE A 106 -6.71 -7.68 8.01
N ILE A 107 -6.39 -8.55 8.98
CA ILE A 107 -6.04 -8.15 10.35
C ILE A 107 -4.52 -8.26 10.50
N ILE A 108 -3.83 -7.13 10.67
CA ILE A 108 -2.45 -7.09 11.19
C ILE A 108 -2.60 -6.92 12.71
N GLY A 109 -1.97 -7.78 13.51
CA GLY A 109 -2.26 -7.98 14.95
C GLY A 109 -2.61 -6.74 15.80
N ALA A 110 -3.46 -6.97 16.80
CA ALA A 110 -4.03 -6.03 17.78
C ALA A 110 -4.82 -4.80 17.25
N ASN A 111 -4.75 -4.46 15.96
CA ASN A 111 -5.57 -3.39 15.37
C ASN A 111 -6.40 -3.94 14.21
N THR A 112 -7.69 -4.17 14.47
CA THR A 112 -8.66 -4.61 13.45
C THR A 112 -8.96 -3.46 12.50
N LEU A 113 -8.50 -3.53 11.25
CA LEU A 113 -8.95 -2.64 10.18
C LEU A 113 -10.38 -3.05 9.78
N THR A 114 -11.37 -2.24 10.17
CA THR A 114 -12.79 -2.52 9.87
C THR A 114 -13.16 -2.06 8.46
N THR A 115 -14.20 -2.67 7.89
CA THR A 115 -14.60 -2.65 6.47
C THR A 115 -15.04 -1.30 5.88
N ALA A 116 -14.73 -0.18 6.53
CA ALA A 116 -15.05 1.18 6.04
C ALA A 116 -13.81 1.98 5.58
N GLU A 117 -12.58 1.50 5.81
CA GLU A 117 -11.35 2.16 5.36
C GLU A 117 -10.51 1.21 4.50
N TRP A 118 -10.60 1.41 3.19
CA TRP A 118 -9.87 0.64 2.19
C TRP A 118 -8.54 1.35 1.91
N ALA A 119 -7.45 0.90 2.54
CA ALA A 119 -6.11 1.26 2.09
C ALA A 119 -5.70 0.28 0.98
N TYR A 120 -5.78 0.74 -0.27
CA TYR A 120 -5.25 0.02 -1.41
C TYR A 120 -3.72 0.13 -1.38
N LEU A 121 -3.05 -0.95 -1.06
CA LEU A 121 -1.59 -1.07 -1.09
C LEU A 121 -1.23 -1.89 -2.33
N ASP A 122 -1.35 -1.29 -3.51
CA ASP A 122 -0.62 -1.82 -4.66
C ASP A 122 0.81 -1.27 -4.59
N GLY A 123 1.78 -2.11 -4.94
CA GLY A 123 3.19 -1.81 -4.74
C GLY A 123 3.76 -0.73 -5.66
N GLN A 124 3.00 0.27 -6.10
CA GLN A 124 3.52 1.40 -6.88
C GLN A 124 3.23 2.79 -6.29
N ASP A 125 2.28 2.96 -5.36
CA ASP A 125 2.10 4.21 -4.61
C ASP A 125 1.87 3.96 -3.11
N GLN A 126 2.89 4.30 -2.30
CA GLN A 126 2.95 4.08 -0.86
C GLN A 126 2.14 5.11 -0.06
N ALA A 127 0.83 4.89 0.14
CA ALA A 127 0.10 5.61 1.18
C ALA A 127 0.20 4.86 2.53
N ILE A 128 0.99 5.39 3.47
CA ILE A 128 1.12 4.91 4.86
C ILE A 128 0.00 5.48 5.74
N LYS A 129 -0.47 4.70 6.73
CA LYS A 129 -1.14 5.24 7.92
C LYS A 129 -0.51 4.69 9.22
N ILE A 130 -0.17 5.61 10.13
CA ILE A 130 0.64 5.49 11.36
C ILE A 130 -0.21 5.67 12.63
N THR A 131 0.25 5.23 13.80
CA THR A 131 -0.47 5.29 15.09
C THR A 131 -0.36 6.62 15.85
N SER A 132 0.01 7.72 15.18
CA SER A 132 -0.35 9.08 15.60
C SER A 132 -0.82 9.93 14.41
N SER A 133 -1.98 10.57 14.62
CA SER A 133 -2.86 11.37 13.73
C SER A 133 -3.19 10.83 12.34
N PRO A 134 -4.22 9.96 12.26
CA PRO A 134 -4.93 9.89 10.98
C PRO A 134 -6.42 9.48 11.03
N THR A 135 -7.29 10.34 10.46
CA THR A 135 -8.55 10.10 9.71
C THR A 135 -9.09 11.52 9.43
N PHE A 136 -9.18 11.94 8.17
CA PHE A 136 -9.64 13.29 7.81
C PHE A 136 -10.95 13.19 7.04
N ALA A 137 -12.09 13.40 7.69
CA ALA A 137 -13.37 13.52 6.98
C ALA A 137 -13.33 14.75 6.06
N GLY A 138 -13.37 14.54 4.74
CA GLY A 138 -13.39 15.60 3.73
C GLY A 138 -12.05 15.92 3.03
N LEU A 139 -10.95 15.24 3.36
CA LEU A 139 -9.69 15.36 2.62
C LEU A 139 -9.67 14.38 1.43
N THR A 140 -10.27 14.77 0.31
CA THR A 140 -10.08 14.06 -0.96
C THR A 140 -8.81 14.62 -1.61
N ILE A 141 -7.73 13.83 -1.62
CA ILE A 141 -6.58 14.07 -2.51
C ILE A 141 -7.03 13.63 -3.91
N ASP A 142 -7.92 14.40 -4.52
CA ASP A 142 -8.16 14.31 -5.96
C ASP A 142 -6.95 14.94 -6.64
N THR A 143 -6.40 14.28 -7.68
CA THR A 143 -5.12 14.64 -8.30
C THR A 143 -5.04 16.11 -8.69
N ASN A 144 -6.19 16.76 -8.91
CA ASN A 144 -6.29 18.15 -9.36
C ASN A 144 -6.64 19.14 -8.23
N THR A 145 -7.28 18.69 -7.15
CA THR A 145 -7.80 19.59 -6.10
C THR A 145 -6.76 19.88 -5.03
N LEU A 146 -6.06 18.85 -4.53
CA LEU A 146 -4.92 18.99 -3.62
C LEU A 146 -3.82 18.08 -4.16
N TYR A 147 -2.76 18.68 -4.69
CA TYR A 147 -1.64 18.03 -5.31
C TYR A 147 -0.41 18.16 -4.41
N ILE A 148 0.28 17.05 -4.14
CA ILE A 148 1.56 17.06 -3.42
C ILE A 148 2.65 16.69 -4.43
N ASP A 149 3.48 17.67 -4.78
CA ASP A 149 4.67 17.45 -5.59
C ASP A 149 5.80 16.97 -4.68
N SER A 150 5.93 15.66 -4.52
CA SER A 150 7.00 15.07 -3.69
C SER A 150 8.39 15.23 -4.31
N THR A 151 8.48 15.52 -5.61
CA THR A 151 9.78 15.73 -6.28
C THR A 151 10.35 17.09 -5.92
N ASN A 152 9.51 18.13 -5.92
CA ASN A 152 9.91 19.51 -5.64
C ASN A 152 9.57 19.98 -4.21
N ASN A 153 8.87 19.16 -3.42
CA ASN A 153 8.34 19.48 -2.09
C ASN A 153 7.33 20.63 -2.10
N PHE A 154 6.46 20.67 -3.10
CA PHE A 154 5.42 21.70 -3.25
C PHE A 154 4.03 21.14 -2.98
N VAL A 155 3.11 22.03 -2.58
CA VAL A 155 1.68 21.73 -2.44
C VAL A 155 0.89 22.61 -3.41
N GLY A 156 0.14 21.98 -4.30
CA GLY A 156 -0.83 22.63 -5.19
C GLY A 156 -2.25 22.49 -4.67
N ILE A 157 -3.07 23.54 -4.75
CA ILE A 157 -4.52 23.48 -4.54
C ILE A 157 -5.19 23.96 -5.81
N GLY A 158 -5.87 23.08 -6.54
CA GLY A 158 -6.46 23.41 -7.86
C GLY A 158 -5.45 23.45 -9.01
N THR A 159 -4.21 22.97 -8.81
CA THR A 159 -3.16 22.85 -9.83
C THR A 159 -2.31 21.59 -9.61
N THR A 160 -1.98 20.89 -10.69
CA THR A 160 -1.06 19.73 -10.71
C THR A 160 0.38 20.11 -11.06
N SER A 161 0.64 21.40 -11.25
CA SER A 161 1.96 21.93 -11.61
C SER A 161 2.27 23.15 -10.74
N PRO A 162 2.38 22.96 -9.41
CA PRO A 162 2.74 24.04 -8.50
C PRO A 162 4.12 24.61 -8.86
N SER A 163 4.28 25.92 -8.69
CA SER A 163 5.56 26.62 -8.97
C SER A 163 6.22 27.17 -7.69
N TYR A 164 5.54 27.05 -6.56
CA TYR A 164 5.91 27.59 -5.25
C TYR A 164 5.62 26.55 -4.15
N LEU A 165 6.17 26.72 -2.94
CA LEU A 165 5.94 25.81 -1.80
C LEU A 165 4.46 25.55 -1.56
N LEU A 166 3.64 26.60 -1.61
CA LEU A 166 2.19 26.51 -1.72
C LEU A 166 1.75 27.24 -2.98
N SER A 167 1.01 26.59 -3.85
CA SER A 167 0.41 27.17 -5.05
C SER A 167 -1.10 26.97 -5.02
N VAL A 168 -1.88 28.04 -5.15
CA VAL A 168 -3.35 27.98 -5.12
C VAL A 168 -3.93 28.51 -6.42
N GLY A 169 -4.86 27.75 -6.97
CA GLY A 169 -5.56 27.95 -8.22
C GLY A 169 -4.79 27.43 -9.45
N SER A 170 -5.48 27.36 -10.60
CA SER A 170 -5.07 26.61 -11.79
C SER A 170 -3.75 27.04 -12.44
N SER A 171 -3.30 28.27 -12.16
CA SER A 171 -2.02 28.80 -12.64
C SER A 171 -1.19 29.40 -11.50
N SER A 172 -1.35 28.88 -10.27
CA SER A 172 -0.65 29.38 -9.07
C SER A 172 -0.95 30.87 -8.81
N GLN A 173 -2.23 31.27 -8.88
CA GLN A 173 -2.64 32.67 -8.71
C GLN A 173 -2.31 33.24 -7.31
N PHE A 174 -2.17 32.37 -6.32
CA PHE A 174 -1.56 32.70 -5.04
C PHE A 174 -0.42 31.71 -4.77
N GLY A 175 0.78 32.23 -4.52
CA GLY A 175 1.97 31.45 -4.22
C GLY A 175 2.52 31.76 -2.83
N VAL A 176 3.22 30.82 -2.21
CA VAL A 176 4.14 31.08 -1.09
C VAL A 176 5.50 30.51 -1.46
N ASP A 177 6.53 31.35 -1.50
CA ASP A 177 7.88 30.94 -1.90
C ASP A 177 8.64 30.21 -0.77
N SER A 178 9.88 29.81 -1.06
CA SER A 178 10.74 29.12 -0.10
C SER A 178 11.18 29.99 1.09
N SER A 179 11.02 31.30 1.01
CA SER A 179 11.29 32.25 2.10
C SER A 179 10.03 32.54 2.92
N GLY A 180 8.87 32.00 2.54
CA GLY A 180 7.58 32.24 3.18
C GLY A 180 6.87 33.50 2.72
N PHE A 181 7.32 34.16 1.65
CA PHE A 181 6.65 35.34 1.11
C PHE A 181 5.46 34.94 0.25
N ALA A 182 4.34 35.66 0.41
CA ALA A 182 3.20 35.55 -0.47
C ALA A 182 3.52 36.18 -1.83
N LEU A 183 3.33 35.42 -2.89
CA LEU A 183 3.53 35.82 -4.27
C LEU A 183 2.17 35.92 -4.98
N LEU A 184 2.00 37.00 -5.71
CA LEU A 184 0.80 37.30 -6.48
C LEU A 184 1.23 37.71 -7.89
N PRO A 185 0.43 37.41 -8.93
CA PRO A 185 0.67 37.96 -10.25
C PRO A 185 0.61 39.50 -10.21
N GLN A 186 1.05 40.16 -11.28
CA GLN A 186 0.96 41.62 -11.38
C GLN A 186 -0.49 42.13 -11.36
N GLY A 187 -1.42 41.39 -11.97
CA GLY A 187 -2.82 41.81 -12.09
C GLY A 187 -3.00 42.94 -13.10
N LEU A 188 -4.20 43.54 -13.12
CA LEU A 188 -4.56 44.67 -13.96
C LEU A 188 -5.48 45.61 -13.17
N ALA A 189 -5.64 46.86 -13.60
CA ALA A 189 -6.57 47.79 -12.95
C ALA A 189 -8.00 47.22 -12.81
N GLY A 190 -8.48 46.51 -13.84
CA GLY A 190 -9.80 45.86 -13.87
C GLY A 190 -9.89 44.54 -13.09
N THR A 191 -8.76 43.89 -12.83
CA THR A 191 -8.66 42.61 -12.11
C THR A 191 -7.39 42.62 -11.24
N PRO A 192 -7.39 43.39 -10.15
CA PRO A 192 -6.23 43.47 -9.27
C PRO A 192 -5.96 42.13 -8.59
N SER A 193 -4.69 41.87 -8.26
CA SER A 193 -4.26 40.58 -7.70
C SER A 193 -4.71 40.39 -6.25
N LEU A 194 -4.83 41.47 -5.48
CA LEU A 194 -5.54 41.49 -4.20
C LEU A 194 -6.83 42.27 -4.40
N THR A 195 -7.96 41.60 -4.21
CA THR A 195 -9.28 42.19 -4.43
C THR A 195 -10.28 41.72 -3.39
N PHE A 196 -11.49 42.30 -3.41
CA PHE A 196 -12.57 41.95 -2.50
C PHE A 196 -13.56 41.02 -3.20
N ALA A 197 -14.07 40.00 -2.50
CA ALA A 197 -14.89 38.94 -3.09
C ALA A 197 -16.16 39.44 -3.83
N SER A 198 -16.70 40.59 -3.45
CA SER A 198 -17.88 41.21 -4.08
C SER A 198 -17.55 42.45 -4.91
N ASP A 199 -16.29 42.86 -4.97
CA ASP A 199 -15.83 44.00 -5.75
C ASP A 199 -14.45 43.68 -6.35
N THR A 200 -14.47 42.83 -7.38
CA THR A 200 -13.28 42.24 -7.98
C THR A 200 -12.48 43.21 -8.85
N ASN A 201 -12.90 44.47 -8.96
CA ASN A 201 -12.24 45.52 -9.72
C ASN A 201 -11.66 46.63 -8.83
N THR A 202 -11.71 46.43 -7.51
CA THR A 202 -11.12 47.28 -6.49
C THR A 202 -10.02 46.52 -5.77
N GLY A 203 -8.82 47.09 -5.64
CA GLY A 203 -7.71 46.35 -5.06
C GLY A 203 -6.29 46.87 -5.31
N LEU A 204 -5.31 46.03 -4.98
CA LEU A 204 -3.88 46.26 -5.19
C LEU A 204 -3.37 45.42 -6.36
N TRP A 205 -2.54 46.04 -7.19
CA TRP A 205 -1.93 45.40 -8.35
C TRP A 205 -0.62 46.13 -8.73
N SER A 206 0.02 45.69 -9.80
CA SER A 206 1.27 46.25 -10.30
C SER A 206 1.23 46.38 -11.82
N SER A 207 1.54 47.56 -12.36
CA SER A 207 1.61 47.82 -13.80
C SER A 207 3.00 47.58 -14.42
N GLY A 208 3.98 47.23 -13.60
CA GLY A 208 5.35 46.95 -14.02
C GLY A 208 6.28 46.72 -12.83
N ALA A 209 7.53 46.35 -13.11
CA ALA A 209 8.54 46.12 -12.09
C ALA A 209 8.68 47.34 -11.15
N ASP A 210 8.69 47.07 -9.85
CA ASP A 210 8.84 48.08 -8.78
C ASP A 210 7.76 49.18 -8.79
N ILE A 211 6.57 48.88 -9.34
CA ILE A 211 5.41 49.77 -9.29
C ILE A 211 4.30 49.14 -8.45
N LEU A 212 3.78 49.90 -7.49
CA LEU A 212 2.59 49.53 -6.72
C LEU A 212 1.41 50.40 -7.15
N ASN A 213 0.28 49.79 -7.49
CA ASN A 213 -0.92 50.48 -7.95
C ASN A 213 -2.13 50.10 -7.07
N LEU A 214 -3.06 51.06 -6.95
CA LEU A 214 -4.37 50.89 -6.35
C LEU A 214 -5.44 51.18 -7.41
N SER A 215 -6.46 50.33 -7.49
CA SER A 215 -7.61 50.54 -8.37
C SER A 215 -8.93 50.57 -7.62
N THR A 216 -9.89 51.34 -8.15
CA THR A 216 -11.31 51.28 -7.79
C THR A 216 -12.16 51.44 -9.04
N GLY A 217 -13.22 50.64 -9.17
CA GLY A 217 -14.07 50.66 -10.37
C GLY A 217 -13.29 50.27 -11.64
N GLY A 218 -12.28 49.42 -11.50
CA GLY A 218 -11.45 48.93 -12.61
C GLY A 218 -10.48 49.95 -13.22
N SER A 219 -10.29 51.11 -12.59
CA SER A 219 -9.36 52.17 -13.03
C SER A 219 -8.25 52.39 -12.01
N GLU A 220 -7.05 52.66 -12.49
CA GLU A 220 -5.94 53.10 -11.62
C GLU A 220 -6.30 54.42 -10.93
N ARG A 221 -6.11 54.48 -9.61
CA ARG A 221 -6.37 55.67 -8.80
C ARG A 221 -5.09 56.28 -8.27
N VAL A 222 -4.23 55.42 -7.72
CA VAL A 222 -2.96 55.81 -7.12
C VAL A 222 -1.87 54.85 -7.57
N ARG A 223 -0.65 55.38 -7.76
CA ARG A 223 0.56 54.59 -7.99
C ARG A 223 1.74 55.10 -7.19
N ILE A 224 2.68 54.21 -6.93
CA ILE A 224 4.05 54.54 -6.55
C ILE A 224 4.95 53.90 -7.60
N ASN A 225 5.73 54.71 -8.32
CA ASN A 225 6.65 54.20 -9.33
C ASN A 225 8.00 53.78 -8.74
N SER A 226 8.85 53.17 -9.57
CA SER A 226 10.20 52.72 -9.19
C SER A 226 11.13 53.83 -8.70
N ASN A 227 10.86 55.10 -9.03
CA ASN A 227 11.58 56.27 -8.53
C ASN A 227 11.04 56.78 -7.18
N GLY A 228 10.08 56.07 -6.58
CA GLY A 228 9.41 56.43 -5.33
C GLY A 228 8.51 57.66 -5.45
N SER A 229 8.02 57.97 -6.66
CA SER A 229 7.10 59.09 -6.90
C SER A 229 5.66 58.59 -6.84
N VAL A 230 4.82 59.33 -6.12
CA VAL A 230 3.40 59.00 -5.92
C VAL A 230 2.56 59.77 -6.94
N GLY A 231 1.75 59.05 -7.70
CA GLY A 231 0.79 59.62 -8.64
C GLY A 231 -0.64 59.39 -8.18
N SER A 232 -1.50 60.39 -8.31
CA SER A 232 -2.96 60.26 -8.20
C SER A 232 -3.60 60.78 -9.48
N GLY A 233 -4.35 59.93 -10.18
CA GLY A 233 -4.95 60.28 -11.48
C GLY A 233 -3.96 60.38 -12.67
N THR A 234 -2.66 60.21 -12.44
CA THR A 234 -1.62 60.21 -13.49
C THR A 234 -0.82 58.89 -13.47
N THR A 235 -0.49 58.37 -14.65
CA THR A 235 0.38 57.20 -14.82
C THR A 235 1.86 57.57 -14.92
N GLU A 236 2.19 58.86 -15.03
CA GLU A 236 3.56 59.34 -15.18
C GLU A 236 3.81 60.52 -14.25
N PRO A 237 3.98 60.29 -12.94
CA PRO A 237 4.20 61.35 -11.97
C PRO A 237 5.45 62.17 -12.33
N GLY A 238 5.29 63.47 -12.56
CA GLY A 238 6.39 64.39 -12.89
C GLY A 238 7.14 64.94 -11.66
N ALA A 239 6.60 64.73 -10.46
CA ALA A 239 7.14 65.15 -9.18
C ALA A 239 7.01 64.04 -8.12
N LYS A 240 7.62 64.22 -6.93
CA LYS A 240 7.56 63.22 -5.84
C LYS A 240 6.14 62.90 -5.39
N LEU A 241 5.26 63.88 -5.40
CA LEU A 241 3.82 63.73 -5.31
C LEU A 241 3.21 64.51 -6.47
N ASP A 242 2.50 63.83 -7.35
CA ASP A 242 1.81 64.41 -8.50
C ASP A 242 0.33 64.01 -8.44
N VAL A 243 -0.54 65.01 -8.30
CA VAL A 243 -1.99 64.79 -8.21
C VAL A 243 -2.64 65.48 -9.39
N ASP A 244 -3.12 64.68 -10.34
CA ASP A 244 -3.83 65.17 -11.50
C ASP A 244 -5.21 65.71 -11.09
N GLY A 245 -5.40 67.02 -11.25
CA GLY A 245 -6.61 67.75 -10.88
C GLY A 245 -7.67 67.80 -11.97
N THR A 246 -7.60 66.94 -13.00
CA THR A 246 -8.49 66.99 -14.18
C THR A 246 -9.99 66.90 -13.85
N THR A 247 -10.37 66.37 -12.67
CA THR A 247 -11.75 66.44 -12.15
C THR A 247 -11.79 66.67 -10.63
N GLY A 248 -11.86 67.94 -10.20
CA GLY A 248 -12.02 68.35 -8.80
C GLY A 248 -10.77 69.02 -8.20
N ASN A 249 -10.85 69.42 -6.93
CA ASN A 249 -9.67 69.92 -6.21
C ASN A 249 -8.71 68.74 -5.97
N GLY A 250 -7.60 68.69 -6.71
CA GLY A 250 -6.60 67.63 -6.56
C GLY A 250 -6.04 67.54 -5.13
N ILE A 251 -5.87 68.69 -4.47
CA ILE A 251 -5.49 68.76 -3.06
C ILE A 251 -6.45 69.73 -2.36
N LEU A 252 -7.18 69.25 -1.35
CA LEU A 252 -7.94 70.10 -0.43
C LEU A 252 -7.09 70.34 0.82
N ILE A 253 -6.73 71.60 1.06
CA ILE A 253 -6.03 72.02 2.27
C ILE A 253 -7.06 72.75 3.13
N ASP A 254 -7.56 72.09 4.18
CA ASP A 254 -8.42 72.73 5.17
C ASP A 254 -7.54 73.55 6.13
N MET A 255 -7.45 74.85 5.86
CA MET A 255 -6.73 75.78 6.73
C MET A 255 -7.67 76.24 7.82
N ASN A 256 -7.58 75.63 9.00
CA ASN A 256 -8.13 76.25 10.20
C ASN A 256 -7.53 77.67 10.33
N SER A 257 -8.34 78.66 10.72
CA SER A 257 -8.07 80.10 10.62
C SER A 257 -6.79 80.59 11.30
N ASP A 258 -6.10 79.72 12.03
CA ASP A 258 -5.16 80.12 13.05
C ASP A 258 -3.70 80.04 12.61
N ASN A 259 -3.34 79.34 11.52
CA ASN A 259 -1.97 79.35 10.97
C ASN A 259 -1.92 78.91 9.50
N ASN A 260 -1.99 79.87 8.59
CA ASN A 260 -1.82 79.70 7.15
C ASN A 260 -0.33 79.44 6.82
N HIS A 261 0.10 78.19 6.96
CA HIS A 261 1.44 77.76 6.57
C HIS A 261 1.34 76.67 5.49
N LEU A 262 1.15 77.09 4.24
CA LEU A 262 1.44 76.23 3.09
C LEU A 262 2.97 76.19 2.89
N VAL A 263 3.59 75.05 3.17
CA VAL A 263 4.96 74.77 2.73
C VAL A 263 4.86 73.77 1.59
N PHE A 264 5.46 74.12 0.45
CA PHE A 264 5.64 73.22 -0.69
C PHE A 264 6.94 72.43 -0.55
#